data_AF-A0A8D2ERA7-F1
#
_entry.id   AF-A0A8D2ERA7-F1
#
_cell.length_a   1.000
_cell.length_b   1.000
_cell.length_c   1.000
_cell.angle_alpha   90.00
_cell.angle_beta   90.00
_cell.angle_gamma   90.00
#
_symmetry.space_group_name_H-M   'P 1'
#
loop_
_entity.id
_entity.type
_entity.pdbx_description
1 polymer ?
#
loop_
_entity_poly.entity_id
_entity_poly.type
_entity_poly.pdbx_seq_one_letter_code
_entity_poly.pdbx_strand_id
1 'polypeptide(L)'
;DSGPGAPGEVPKEPQKPTQTPEELAFYAPNYLCLTIFAVLLFPPFGLPALYFSYQTMKANKNSEWEEAYTNSGRTGWLSAFAVMIGLGIIYGLVLF
;
A
#
# COMPACT_ATOMS: atom_id res chain seq x y z
N ASP A 1 1.79 -9.29 60.05
CA ASP A 1 1.98 -8.19 59.09
C ASP A 1 1.36 -8.51 57.75
N SER A 2 0.13 -8.03 57.56
CA SER A 2 -0.54 -8.00 56.26
C SER A 2 -0.29 -6.62 55.65
N GLY A 3 0.69 -6.53 54.76
CA GLY A 3 1.02 -5.30 54.03
C GLY A 3 -0.11 -4.88 53.07
N PRO A 4 -0.25 -3.58 52.77
CA PRO A 4 -1.35 -3.05 51.96
C PRO A 4 -1.23 -3.53 50.50
N GLY A 5 -2.33 -4.08 49.97
CA GLY A 5 -2.42 -4.58 48.61
C GLY A 5 -2.26 -3.46 47.57
N ALA A 6 -1.49 -3.73 46.52
CA ALA A 6 -1.27 -2.82 45.41
C ALA A 6 -2.60 -2.46 44.70
N PRO A 7 -2.80 -1.21 44.25
CA PRO A 7 -3.99 -0.83 43.50
C PRO A 7 -4.04 -1.60 42.18
N GLY A 8 -5.16 -2.27 41.91
CA GLY A 8 -5.37 -3.05 40.69
C GLY A 8 -5.22 -2.19 39.43
N GLU A 9 -4.43 -2.68 38.48
CA GLU A 9 -4.28 -2.06 37.17
C GLU A 9 -5.62 -2.08 36.43
N VAL A 10 -6.12 -0.89 36.10
CA VAL A 10 -7.32 -0.71 35.27
C VAL A 10 -7.00 -1.26 33.87
N PRO A 11 -7.84 -2.16 33.30
CA PRO A 11 -7.65 -2.63 31.93
C PRO A 11 -7.69 -1.46 30.96
N LYS A 12 -6.56 -1.13 30.34
CA LYS A 12 -6.52 -0.16 29.24
C LYS A 12 -7.32 -0.77 28.07
N GLU A 13 -8.34 -0.06 27.60
CA GLU A 13 -9.03 -0.40 26.36
C GLU A 13 -8.00 -0.60 25.22
N PRO A 14 -8.28 -1.44 24.20
CA PRO A 14 -7.38 -1.63 23.07
C PRO A 14 -7.25 -0.30 22.33
N GLN A 15 -6.20 0.46 22.64
CA GLN A 15 -5.85 1.65 21.88
C GLN A 15 -5.65 1.22 20.43
N LYS A 16 -6.44 1.78 19.50
CA LYS A 16 -6.09 1.74 18.08
C LYS A 16 -4.62 2.14 17.99
N PRO A 17 -3.72 1.34 17.40
CA PRO A 17 -2.32 1.71 17.28
C PRO A 17 -2.27 3.05 16.56
N THR A 18 -2.00 4.10 17.32
CA THR A 18 -1.83 5.45 16.79
C THR A 18 -0.37 5.52 16.43
N GLN A 19 -0.06 5.37 15.14
CA GLN A 19 1.31 5.34 14.64
C GLN A 19 2.10 6.56 15.15
N THR A 20 3.37 6.35 15.48
CA THR A 20 4.24 7.44 15.90
C THR A 20 4.58 8.35 14.70
N PRO A 21 4.98 9.61 14.93
CA PRO A 21 5.43 10.49 13.85
C PRO A 21 6.60 9.91 13.03
N GLU A 22 7.47 9.14 13.68
CA GLU A 22 8.58 8.44 13.03
C GLU A 22 8.06 7.34 12.09
N GLU A 23 7.08 6.54 12.53
CA GLU A 23 6.43 5.52 11.70
C GLU A 23 5.76 6.13 10.45
N LEU A 24 5.10 7.28 10.62
CA LEU A 24 4.50 8.01 9.51
C LEU A 24 5.53 8.50 8.47
N ALA A 25 6.79 8.73 8.88
CA ALA A 25 7.85 9.13 7.95
C ALA A 25 8.36 7.98 7.06
N PHE A 26 8.12 6.73 7.45
CA PHE A 26 8.55 5.54 6.69
C PHE A 26 7.47 4.99 5.74
N TYR A 27 6.38 5.74 5.52
CA TYR A 27 5.27 5.29 4.69
C TYR A 27 5.71 4.95 3.26
N ALA A 28 5.42 3.74 2.80
CA ALA A 28 5.73 3.34 1.44
C ALA A 28 4.82 4.11 0.45
N PRO A 29 5.34 4.57 -0.71
CA PRO A 29 4.55 5.28 -1.70
C PRO A 29 3.36 4.46 -2.18
N ASN A 30 2.20 5.08 -2.36
CA ASN A 30 1.03 4.45 -2.96
C ASN A 30 0.72 5.07 -4.34
N TYR A 31 0.68 4.25 -5.37
CA TYR A 31 0.54 4.66 -6.77
C TYR A 31 -0.89 4.58 -7.31
N LEU A 32 -1.91 4.67 -6.46
CA LEU A 32 -3.32 4.41 -6.82
C LEU A 32 -3.79 5.10 -8.11
N CYS A 33 -3.48 6.38 -8.32
CA CYS A 33 -3.85 7.09 -9.56
C CYS A 33 -3.17 6.49 -10.80
N LEU A 34 -1.86 6.25 -10.72
CA LEU A 34 -1.10 5.62 -11.79
C LEU A 34 -1.65 4.21 -12.10
N THR A 35 -2.05 3.49 -11.06
CA THR A 35 -2.58 2.14 -11.19
C THR A 35 -3.98 2.11 -11.80
N ILE A 36 -4.86 3.06 -11.47
CA ILE A 36 -6.15 3.22 -12.17
C ILE A 36 -5.92 3.46 -13.66
N PHE A 37 -4.96 4.34 -13.98
CA PHE A 37 -4.60 4.61 -15.37
C PHE A 37 -4.05 3.36 -16.08
N ALA A 38 -3.20 2.59 -15.40
CA ALA A 38 -2.68 1.30 -15.88
C ALA A 38 -3.79 0.27 -16.15
N VAL A 39 -4.83 0.21 -15.31
CA VAL A 39 -5.99 -0.67 -15.54
C VAL A 39 -6.72 -0.29 -16.83
N LEU A 40 -6.90 1.00 -17.09
CA LEU A 40 -7.56 1.46 -18.32
C LEU A 40 -6.73 1.15 -19.58
N LEU A 41 -5.42 1.34 -19.50
CA LEU A 41 -4.52 1.15 -20.64
C LEU A 41 -4.19 -0.30 -20.94
N PHE A 42 -3.94 -1.11 -19.91
CA PHE A 42 -3.60 -2.52 -20.08
C PHE A 42 -4.03 -3.34 -18.84
N PRO A 43 -5.31 -3.76 -18.79
CA PRO A 43 -5.88 -4.48 -17.66
C PRO A 43 -5.06 -5.68 -17.14
N PRO A 44 -4.42 -6.51 -17.99
CA PRO A 44 -3.66 -7.67 -17.51
C PRO A 44 -2.56 -7.33 -16.48
N PHE A 45 -1.94 -6.15 -16.57
CA PHE A 45 -0.94 -5.70 -15.59
C PHE A 45 -1.50 -4.67 -14.61
N GLY A 46 -2.49 -3.86 -15.04
CA GLY A 46 -3.14 -2.90 -14.17
C GLY A 46 -3.91 -3.54 -13.00
N LEU A 47 -4.61 -4.67 -13.23
CA LEU A 47 -5.38 -5.33 -12.17
C LEU A 47 -4.47 -5.91 -11.05
N PRO A 48 -3.39 -6.64 -11.36
CA PRO A 48 -2.40 -7.02 -10.35
C PRO A 48 -1.76 -5.82 -9.64
N ALA A 49 -1.46 -4.75 -10.37
CA ALA A 49 -0.95 -3.53 -9.76
C ALA A 49 -1.96 -2.93 -8.75
N LEU A 50 -3.25 -2.95 -9.06
CA LEU A 50 -4.30 -2.42 -8.17
C LEU A 50 -4.40 -3.24 -6.89
N TYR A 51 -4.28 -4.56 -7.01
CA TYR A 51 -4.20 -5.45 -5.86
C TYR A 51 -3.00 -5.12 -4.96
N PHE A 52 -1.80 -4.95 -5.53
CA PHE A 52 -0.62 -4.60 -4.74
C PHE A 52 -0.68 -3.18 -4.16
N SER A 53 -1.33 -2.22 -4.83
CA SER A 53 -1.60 -0.89 -4.29
C SER A 53 -2.48 -0.98 -3.03
N TYR A 54 -3.52 -1.82 -3.08
CA TYR A 54 -4.36 -2.09 -1.92
C TYR A 54 -3.57 -2.73 -0.77
N GLN A 55 -2.75 -3.74 -1.07
CA GLN A 55 -1.90 -4.39 -0.06
C GLN A 55 -0.88 -3.42 0.55
N THR A 56 -0.33 -2.50 -0.25
CA THR A 56 0.56 -1.42 0.23
C THR A 56 -0.16 -0.53 1.25
N MET A 57 -1.40 -0.13 0.98
CA MET A 57 -2.19 0.66 1.93
C MET A 57 -2.47 -0.09 3.22
N LYS A 58 -2.74 -1.40 3.14
CA LYS A 58 -3.01 -2.24 4.31
C LYS A 58 -1.75 -2.40 5.17
N ALA A 59 -0.63 -2.77 4.56
CA ALA A 59 0.65 -2.94 5.24
C ALA A 59 1.14 -1.64 5.89
N ASN A 60 1.02 -0.50 5.19
CA ASN A 60 1.37 0.79 5.76
C ASN A 60 0.54 1.16 7.01
N LYS A 61 -0.77 0.82 7.04
CA LYS A 61 -1.62 1.05 8.22
C LYS A 61 -1.26 0.17 9.41
N ASN A 62 -0.63 -0.97 9.16
CA ASN A 62 -0.21 -1.93 10.17
C ASN A 62 1.26 -1.75 10.61
N SER A 63 1.97 -0.73 10.10
CA SER A 63 3.42 -0.56 10.28
C SER A 63 4.25 -1.74 9.73
N GLU A 64 3.74 -2.47 8.74
CA GLU A 64 4.42 -3.60 8.08
C GLU A 64 5.31 -3.10 6.92
N TRP A 65 6.38 -2.37 7.25
CA TRP A 65 7.14 -1.56 6.29
C TRP A 65 7.79 -2.35 5.14
N GLU A 66 8.38 -3.51 5.44
CA GLU A 66 9.04 -4.34 4.43
C GLU A 66 8.02 -4.84 3.38
N GLU A 67 6.85 -5.27 3.84
CA GLU A 67 5.76 -5.69 2.96
C GLU A 67 5.19 -4.48 2.19
N ALA A 68 5.05 -3.33 2.85
CA ALA A 68 4.57 -2.11 2.22
C ALA A 68 5.48 -1.67 1.07
N TYR A 69 6.80 -1.63 1.27
CA TYR A 69 7.75 -1.28 0.20
C TYR A 69 7.82 -2.34 -0.90
N THR A 70 7.76 -3.62 -0.55
CA THR A 70 7.75 -4.70 -1.54
C THR A 70 6.51 -4.60 -2.45
N ASN A 71 5.33 -4.39 -1.86
CA ASN A 71 4.08 -4.23 -2.61
C ASN A 71 4.04 -2.90 -3.38
N SER A 72 4.57 -1.82 -2.82
CA SER A 72 4.70 -0.52 -3.48
C SER A 72 5.57 -0.63 -4.74
N GLY A 73 6.74 -1.28 -4.63
CA GLY A 73 7.64 -1.52 -5.75
C GLY A 73 6.99 -2.34 -6.85
N ARG A 74 6.29 -3.43 -6.50
CA ARG A 74 5.51 -4.25 -7.46
C ARG A 74 4.44 -3.42 -8.17
N THR A 75 3.71 -2.59 -7.42
CA THR A 75 2.69 -1.69 -7.96
C THR A 75 3.29 -0.73 -8.99
N GLY A 76 4.41 -0.10 -8.65
CA GLY A 76 5.10 0.85 -9.52
C GLY A 76 5.55 0.20 -10.83
N TRP A 77 6.28 -0.93 -10.74
CA TRP A 77 6.77 -1.66 -11.91
C TRP A 77 5.64 -2.12 -12.84
N LEU A 78 4.62 -2.78 -12.28
CA LEU A 78 3.49 -3.28 -13.07
C LEU A 78 2.72 -2.14 -13.73
N SER A 79 2.48 -1.04 -13.00
CA SER A 79 1.78 0.11 -13.58
C SER A 79 2.59 0.76 -14.70
N ALA A 80 3.91 0.91 -14.55
CA ALA A 80 4.77 1.46 -15.59
C ALA A 80 4.74 0.60 -16.87
N PHE A 81 4.89 -0.71 -16.75
CA PHE A 81 4.82 -1.62 -17.90
C PHE A 81 3.43 -1.62 -18.55
N ALA A 82 2.36 -1.63 -17.76
CA ALA A 82 0.99 -1.54 -18.28
C ALA A 82 0.77 -0.28 -19.13
N VAL A 83 1.23 0.88 -18.64
CA VAL A 83 1.13 2.15 -19.35
C VAL A 83 1.92 2.11 -20.65
N MET A 84 3.19 1.65 -20.62
CA MET A 84 4.04 1.56 -21.81
C MET A 84 3.43 0.64 -22.88
N ILE A 85 2.94 -0.54 -22.49
CA ILE A 85 2.32 -1.50 -23.41
C ILE A 85 1.02 -0.93 -23.97
N GLY A 86 0.14 -0.41 -23.11
CA GLY A 86 -1.15 0.14 -23.53
C GLY A 86 -1.00 1.32 -24.49
N LEU A 87 -0.07 2.24 -24.22
CA LEU A 87 0.24 3.33 -25.14
C LEU A 87 0.84 2.82 -26.46
N GLY A 88 1.71 1.80 -26.42
CA GLY A 88 2.25 1.17 -27.62
C GLY A 88 1.18 0.53 -28.51
N ILE A 89 0.20 -0.15 -27.90
CA ILE A 89 -0.95 -0.73 -28.61
C ILE A 89 -1.81 0.37 -29.23
N ILE A 90 -2.16 1.41 -28.46
CA ILE A 90 -2.97 2.54 -28.96
C ILE A 90 -2.26 3.22 -30.12
N TYR A 91 -0.96 3.51 -29.98
CA TYR A 91 -0.14 4.09 -31.04
C TYR A 91 -0.20 3.23 -32.31
N GLY A 92 -0.04 1.91 -32.18
CA GLY A 92 -0.11 0.97 -33.30
C GLY A 92 -1.47 0.97 -33.99
N LEU A 93 -2.57 0.94 -33.23
CA LEU A 93 -3.94 0.89 -33.76
C LEU A 93 -4.42 2.22 -34.38
N VAL A 94 -3.87 3.35 -33.94
CA VAL A 94 -4.29 4.68 -34.41
C VAL A 94 -3.52 5.11 -35.66
N LEU A 95 -2.24 4.73 -35.76
CA LEU A 95 -1.36 5.20 -36.84
C LEU A 95 -1.16 4.20 -37.99
N PHE A 96 -1.51 2.93 -37.81
CA PHE A 96 -1.36 1.87 -38.81
C PHE A 96 -2.65 1.06 -38.93
#